data_AF-A0A922A059-F1
#
_entry.id   AF-A0A922A059-F1
#
_cell.length_a   1.000
_cell.length_b   1.000
_cell.length_c   1.000
_cell.angle_alpha   90.00
_cell.angle_beta   90.00
_cell.angle_gamma   90.00
#
_symmetry.space_group_name_H-M   'P 1'
#
loop_
_entity.id
_entity.type
_entity.pdbx_description
1 polymer ?
#
loop_
_entity_poly.entity_id
_entity_poly.type
_entity_poly.pdbx_seq_one_letter_code
_entity_poly.pdbx_strand_id
1 'polypeptide(L)'
;METCLTVGYDAHNRLLVDLDTNGFLIEETQSFATEVKTALAKLKEKDVRIILGNFNETWALKIFCEAYKLEMYGRAYTWLLLGTYSNKWWMRRAPCSKRNLTTALDTAILTDLLPLSTTGEMTVSGITAKDYQVEYDRRRGTEYSRFHGYTYDGIWAMALAIQTVAQRVKLKYKEKTVQDFRYRDKEWEQLFLDALSNVTFEGVTGPVRFYDNERKASILLKQFQGDEVGEVKVGEYCAERDHLDLASGDTFKWIGKNPPKDRTLRLIEHTQVNITIYSVLVSCSVLGILLATGFLAMNIHYRNQRYIKMSSPHLNNLIIIGCMLTYLSVIFLGLDSSLSSIGAFPVICTTRAWLLMAGFSLAFGAMFSKTWRVHSIFTDVKLNKK
;
A
#
# COMPACT_ATOMS: atom_id res chain seq x y z
N MET A 1 41.24 -4.15 14.07
CA MET A 1 40.52 -2.86 14.27
C MET A 1 39.16 -3.04 13.61
N GLU A 2 38.33 -3.92 14.18
CA GLU A 2 37.00 -4.30 13.70
C GLU A 2 36.00 -3.84 14.75
N THR A 3 35.53 -2.61 14.60
CA THR A 3 34.34 -2.08 15.29
C THR A 3 33.63 -1.24 14.25
N CYS A 4 33.04 -1.90 13.27
CA CYS A 4 32.29 -1.29 12.19
C CYS A 4 30.99 -2.10 12.04
N LEU A 5 29.83 -1.42 12.13
CA LEU A 5 28.50 -1.89 11.68
C LEU A 5 27.63 -2.81 12.56
N THR A 6 27.83 -2.97 13.87
CA THR A 6 26.88 -3.78 14.69
C THR A 6 25.54 -3.09 14.99
N VAL A 7 25.50 -1.76 15.18
CA VAL A 7 24.26 -1.06 15.61
C VAL A 7 23.15 -1.05 14.55
N GLY A 8 23.50 -1.06 13.26
CA GLY A 8 22.52 -1.10 12.17
C GLY A 8 21.88 -2.48 11.97
N TYR A 9 22.64 -3.55 12.20
CA TYR A 9 22.18 -4.93 12.03
C TYR A 9 21.20 -5.35 13.14
N ASP A 10 21.48 -4.97 14.39
CA ASP A 10 20.62 -5.32 15.52
C ASP A 10 19.27 -4.59 15.48
N ALA A 11 19.27 -3.30 15.09
CA ALA A 11 18.03 -2.52 14.96
C ALA A 11 17.11 -3.08 13.86
N HIS A 12 17.69 -3.54 12.74
CA HIS A 12 16.92 -4.15 11.66
C HIS A 12 16.28 -5.47 12.12
N ASN A 13 17.06 -6.38 12.71
CA ASN A 13 16.55 -7.68 13.15
C ASN A 13 15.44 -7.54 14.20
N ARG A 14 15.60 -6.63 15.17
CA ARG A 14 14.57 -6.36 16.19
C ARG A 14 13.29 -5.83 15.56
N LEU A 15 13.40 -4.91 14.60
CA LEU A 15 12.25 -4.38 13.86
C LEU A 15 11.51 -5.49 13.09
N LEU A 16 12.20 -6.44 12.46
CA LEU A 16 11.56 -7.56 11.76
C LEU A 16 10.70 -8.39 12.72
N VAL A 17 11.23 -8.70 13.91
CA VAL A 17 10.51 -9.47 14.94
C VAL A 17 9.29 -8.71 15.44
N ASP A 18 9.44 -7.41 15.71
CA ASP A 18 8.34 -6.57 16.18
C ASP A 18 7.23 -6.45 15.12
N LEU A 19 7.59 -6.30 13.84
CA LEU A 19 6.63 -6.23 12.73
C LEU A 19 5.85 -7.54 12.56
N ASP A 20 6.55 -8.68 12.60
CA ASP A 20 5.92 -10.01 12.49
C ASP A 20 4.96 -10.26 13.66
N THR A 21 5.38 -9.92 14.88
CA THR A 21 4.55 -10.04 16.09
C THR A 21 3.27 -9.20 16.01
N ASN A 22 3.31 -8.07 15.29
CA ASN A 22 2.16 -7.20 15.07
C ASN A 22 1.37 -7.52 13.77
N GLY A 23 1.68 -8.61 13.08
CA GLY A 23 0.96 -9.07 11.89
C GLY A 23 1.27 -8.29 10.61
N PHE A 24 2.39 -7.56 10.55
CA PHE A 24 2.86 -6.91 9.32
C PHE A 24 3.65 -7.90 8.47
N LEU A 25 3.30 -8.01 7.18
CA LEU A 25 4.06 -8.79 6.20
C LEU A 25 5.14 -7.93 5.55
N ILE A 26 6.36 -8.46 5.51
CA ILE A 26 7.50 -7.80 4.88
C ILE A 26 7.70 -8.37 3.49
N GLU A 27 7.45 -7.56 2.46
CA GLU A 27 7.53 -8.01 1.06
C GLU A 27 8.97 -8.21 0.60
N GLU A 28 9.86 -7.27 0.93
CA GLU A 28 11.23 -7.27 0.42
C GLU A 28 12.16 -6.53 1.39
N THR A 29 13.36 -7.08 1.59
CA THR A 29 14.42 -6.47 2.39
C THR A 29 15.66 -6.30 1.54
N GLN A 30 16.22 -5.09 1.51
CA GLN A 30 17.42 -4.79 0.74
C GLN A 30 18.49 -4.16 1.62
N SER A 31 19.72 -4.64 1.48
CA SER A 31 20.90 -4.07 2.12
C SER A 31 21.94 -3.75 1.06
N PHE A 32 22.64 -2.64 1.21
CA PHE A 32 23.65 -2.18 0.26
C PHE A 32 24.87 -1.62 0.99
N ALA A 33 26.05 -1.82 0.41
CA ALA A 33 27.31 -1.24 0.91
C ALA A 33 27.85 -0.14 -0.02
N THR A 34 27.67 -0.31 -1.34
CA THR A 34 28.28 0.56 -2.35
C THR A 34 27.27 1.04 -3.40
N GLU A 35 26.39 0.16 -3.87
CA GLU A 35 25.44 0.45 -4.94
C GLU A 35 23.98 0.43 -4.45
N VAL A 36 23.29 1.56 -4.62
CA VAL A 36 21.89 1.75 -4.19
C VAL A 36 20.90 1.46 -5.33
N LYS A 37 21.31 1.67 -6.58
CA LYS A 37 20.42 1.66 -7.74
C LYS A 37 19.75 0.29 -7.94
N THR A 38 20.52 -0.79 -7.84
CA THR A 38 20.02 -2.17 -7.96
C THR A 38 19.05 -2.53 -6.84
N ALA A 39 19.33 -2.10 -5.61
CA ALA A 39 18.43 -2.29 -4.47
C ALA A 39 17.09 -1.56 -4.67
N LEU A 40 17.10 -0.28 -5.05
CA LEU A 40 15.87 0.48 -5.31
C LEU A 40 15.09 -0.05 -6.52
N ALA A 41 15.78 -0.50 -7.56
CA ALA A 41 15.14 -1.09 -8.74
C ALA A 41 14.34 -2.36 -8.37
N LYS A 42 14.88 -3.22 -7.50
CA LYS A 42 14.17 -4.40 -6.99
C LYS A 42 12.92 -4.04 -6.19
N LEU A 43 13.01 -3.02 -5.31
CA LEU A 43 11.84 -2.53 -4.56
C LEU A 43 10.74 -2.01 -5.50
N LYS A 44 11.13 -1.30 -6.56
CA LYS A 44 10.19 -0.80 -7.58
C LYS A 44 9.56 -1.94 -8.39
N GLU A 45 10.33 -2.96 -8.76
CA GLU A 45 9.83 -4.14 -9.49
C GLU A 45 8.77 -4.90 -8.67
N LYS A 46 8.92 -4.92 -7.34
CA LYS A 46 7.99 -5.50 -6.38
C LYS A 46 6.78 -4.61 -6.03
N ASP A 47 6.63 -3.43 -6.64
CA ASP A 47 5.57 -2.44 -6.33
C ASP A 47 5.51 -2.07 -4.83
N VAL A 48 6.66 -1.99 -4.16
CA VAL A 48 6.73 -1.59 -2.73
C VAL A 48 6.50 -0.09 -2.59
N ARG A 49 5.48 0.29 -1.81
CA ARG A 49 5.04 1.70 -1.67
C ARG A 49 5.39 2.36 -0.35
N ILE A 50 5.52 1.57 0.73
CA ILE A 50 5.91 2.04 2.06
C ILE A 50 7.33 1.56 2.31
N ILE A 51 8.26 2.49 2.48
CA ILE A 51 9.68 2.17 2.56
C ILE A 51 10.23 2.64 3.91
N LEU A 52 10.77 1.68 4.68
CA LEU A 52 11.48 1.95 5.93
C LEU A 52 12.98 2.07 5.65
N GLY A 53 13.53 3.26 5.86
CA GLY A 53 14.93 3.58 5.57
C GLY A 53 15.76 3.79 6.83
N ASN A 54 16.84 3.02 6.96
CA ASN A 54 17.88 3.25 7.98
C ASN A 54 19.23 3.49 7.31
N PHE A 55 19.62 4.75 7.20
CA PHE A 55 20.90 5.15 6.60
C PHE A 55 21.33 6.51 7.11
N ASN A 56 22.62 6.82 7.02
CA ASN A 56 23.14 8.11 7.43
C ASN A 56 22.81 9.24 6.44
N GLU A 57 23.08 10.48 6.85
CA GLU A 57 22.78 11.69 6.08
C GLU A 57 23.41 11.69 4.68
N THR A 58 24.66 11.23 4.55
CA THR A 58 25.38 11.16 3.26
C THR A 58 24.71 10.18 2.30
N TRP A 59 24.27 9.03 2.80
CA TRP A 59 23.55 8.04 2.02
C TRP A 59 22.13 8.50 1.71
N ALA A 60 21.45 9.18 2.63
CA ALA A 60 20.13 9.76 2.39
C ALA A 60 20.13 10.65 1.14
N LEU A 61 21.08 11.59 1.03
CA LEU A 61 21.20 12.46 -0.14
C LEU A 61 21.39 11.67 -1.44
N LYS A 62 22.20 10.60 -1.42
CA LYS A 62 22.42 9.74 -2.60
C LYS A 62 21.15 8.94 -2.95
N ILE A 63 20.51 8.34 -1.96
CA ILE A 63 19.32 7.49 -2.11
C ILE A 63 18.16 8.30 -2.68
N PHE A 64 17.85 9.47 -2.11
CA PHE A 64 16.76 10.29 -2.60
C PHE A 64 17.02 10.86 -4.00
N CYS A 65 18.28 11.13 -4.36
CA CYS A 65 18.63 11.47 -5.74
C CYS A 65 18.38 10.31 -6.72
N GLU A 66 18.66 9.06 -6.33
CA GLU A 66 18.35 7.88 -7.16
C GLU A 66 16.84 7.56 -7.15
N ALA A 67 16.16 7.72 -6.03
CA ALA A 67 14.71 7.56 -5.91
C ALA A 67 13.97 8.56 -6.82
N TYR A 68 14.47 9.79 -6.96
CA TYR A 68 13.96 10.75 -7.94
C TYR A 68 14.06 10.22 -9.37
N LYS A 69 15.22 9.69 -9.77
CA LYS A 69 15.44 9.13 -11.11
C LYS A 69 14.57 7.90 -11.38
N LEU A 70 14.29 7.12 -10.33
CA LEU A 70 13.41 5.96 -10.38
C LEU A 70 11.93 6.32 -10.14
N GLU A 71 11.57 7.60 -10.01
CA GLU A 71 10.18 8.06 -9.77
C GLU A 71 9.53 7.40 -8.52
N MET A 72 10.33 7.09 -7.50
CA MET A 72 9.89 6.51 -6.23
C MET A 72 9.51 7.60 -5.22
N TYR A 73 8.68 8.54 -5.63
CA TYR A 73 8.19 9.66 -4.84
C TYR A 73 6.77 10.04 -5.24
N GLY A 74 6.17 11.00 -4.53
CA GLY A 74 4.85 11.52 -4.87
C GLY A 74 3.71 10.76 -4.20
N ARG A 75 2.51 10.82 -4.78
CA ARG A 75 1.26 10.27 -4.20
C ARG A 75 1.24 8.75 -3.97
N ALA A 76 2.18 8.01 -4.55
CA ALA A 76 2.20 6.55 -4.56
C ALA A 76 3.22 5.95 -3.57
N TYR A 77 4.14 6.75 -3.04
CA TYR A 77 5.23 6.29 -2.19
C TYR A 77 5.27 7.10 -0.90
N THR A 78 5.62 6.45 0.20
CA THR A 78 5.99 7.14 1.44
C THR A 78 7.26 6.53 2.02
N TRP A 79 8.10 7.39 2.56
CA TRP A 79 9.38 7.03 3.17
C TRP A 79 9.30 7.33 4.66
N LEU A 80 9.58 6.32 5.49
CA LEU A 80 9.79 6.47 6.92
C LEU A 80 11.28 6.29 7.20
N LEU A 81 11.92 7.35 7.68
CA LEU A 81 13.35 7.38 7.92
C LEU A 81 13.65 7.41 9.42
N LEU A 82 14.74 6.76 9.80
CA LEU A 82 15.44 7.07 11.04
C LEU A 82 16.29 8.32 10.80
N GLY A 83 15.72 9.48 11.14
CA GLY A 83 16.18 10.80 10.73
C GLY A 83 16.94 11.55 11.81
N THR A 84 17.95 10.93 12.43
CA THR A 84 18.86 11.62 13.36
C THR A 84 19.87 12.50 12.62
N TYR A 85 19.38 13.34 11.70
CA TYR A 85 20.20 14.15 10.80
C TYR A 85 20.43 15.56 11.35
N SER A 86 21.41 16.23 10.76
CA SER A 86 21.71 17.62 11.08
C SER A 86 20.55 18.54 10.67
N ASN A 87 20.38 19.66 11.36
CA ASN A 87 19.38 20.64 10.96
C ASN A 87 19.66 21.11 9.51
N LYS A 88 18.62 21.14 8.67
CA LYS A 88 18.73 21.55 7.26
C LYS A 88 19.70 20.71 6.43
N TRP A 89 19.87 19.42 6.75
CA TRP A 89 20.77 18.52 6.04
C TRP A 89 20.51 18.42 4.52
N TRP A 90 19.25 18.56 4.10
CA TRP A 90 18.85 18.56 2.68
C TRP A 90 19.41 19.77 1.88
N MET A 91 19.95 20.79 2.56
CA MET A 91 20.62 21.92 1.91
C MET A 91 22.11 21.67 1.63
N ARG A 92 22.67 20.55 2.10
CA ARG A 92 24.05 20.18 1.82
C ARG A 92 24.22 19.77 0.36
N ARG A 93 25.47 19.74 -0.09
CA ARG A 93 25.81 19.35 -1.47
C ARG A 93 25.43 17.89 -1.73
N ALA A 94 24.41 17.69 -2.56
CA ALA A 94 23.95 16.38 -3.01
C ALA A 94 24.47 16.06 -4.43
N PRO A 95 24.42 14.77 -4.87
CA PRO A 95 24.75 14.38 -6.25
C PRO A 95 23.77 14.91 -7.31
N CYS A 96 22.56 15.33 -6.92
CA CYS A 96 21.54 15.88 -7.81
C CYS A 96 21.16 17.31 -7.41
N SER A 97 20.33 17.97 -8.24
CA SER A 97 19.86 19.32 -7.96
C SER A 97 19.00 19.37 -6.69
N LYS A 98 19.01 20.52 -5.99
CA LYS A 98 18.20 20.72 -4.78
C LYS A 98 16.70 20.50 -5.05
N ARG A 99 16.21 20.94 -6.22
CA ARG A 99 14.82 20.74 -6.63
C ARG A 99 14.46 19.26 -6.77
N ASN A 100 15.34 18.46 -7.37
CA ASN A 100 15.10 17.03 -7.53
C ASN A 100 15.09 16.32 -6.16
N LEU A 101 16.06 16.66 -5.31
CA LEU A 101 16.15 16.10 -3.96
C LEU A 101 14.91 16.41 -3.11
N THR A 102 14.51 17.68 -3.06
CA THR A 102 13.36 18.13 -2.26
C THR A 102 12.03 17.61 -2.79
N THR A 103 11.92 17.41 -4.11
CA THR A 103 10.76 16.75 -4.72
C THR A 103 10.67 15.27 -4.32
N ALA A 104 11.80 14.57 -4.21
CA ALA A 104 11.82 13.18 -3.79
C ALA A 104 11.62 13.00 -2.27
N LEU A 105 12.06 13.98 -1.49
CA LEU A 105 11.85 14.02 -0.03
C LEU A 105 10.44 14.43 0.37
N ASP A 106 9.66 15.02 -0.53
CA ASP A 106 8.34 15.53 -0.20
C ASP A 106 7.46 14.43 0.41
N THR A 107 6.79 14.76 1.51
CA THR A 107 5.97 13.87 2.34
C THR A 107 6.71 12.76 3.11
N ALA A 108 8.05 12.70 3.05
CA ALA A 108 8.82 11.76 3.86
C ALA A 108 8.64 12.05 5.36
N ILE A 109 8.49 10.98 6.14
CA ILE A 109 8.38 11.03 7.59
C ILE A 109 9.73 10.66 8.18
N LEU A 110 10.19 11.44 9.15
CA LEU A 110 11.43 11.22 9.86
C LEU A 110 11.13 11.03 11.34
N THR A 111 11.71 9.98 11.91
CA THR A 111 11.69 9.69 13.34
C THR A 111 13.01 10.18 13.94
N ASP A 112 12.92 10.96 15.01
CA ASP A 112 14.09 11.50 15.71
C ASP A 112 13.87 11.43 17.22
N LEU A 113 14.93 11.65 17.99
CA LEU A 113 14.85 11.76 19.44
C LEU A 113 14.31 13.14 19.83
N LEU A 114 13.33 13.20 20.75
CA LEU A 114 12.85 14.47 21.27
C LEU A 114 13.94 15.11 22.16
N PRO A 115 14.46 16.32 21.84
CA PRO A 115 15.55 16.92 22.62
C PRO A 115 15.13 17.45 23.99
N LEU A 116 13.88 17.94 24.11
CA LEU A 116 13.30 18.51 25.32
C LEU A 116 11.81 18.20 25.39
N SER A 117 11.29 18.05 26.60
CA SER A 117 9.86 17.80 26.83
C SER A 117 8.99 19.00 26.44
N THR A 118 7.80 18.71 25.94
CA THR A 118 6.77 19.68 25.56
C THR A 118 5.61 19.76 26.56
N THR A 119 5.59 18.90 27.58
CA THR A 119 4.46 18.76 28.53
C THR A 119 4.28 19.97 29.45
N GLY A 120 5.31 20.83 29.57
CA GLY A 120 5.29 22.00 30.45
C GLY A 120 5.32 21.66 31.94
N GLU A 121 5.57 20.39 32.28
CA GLU A 121 5.66 19.93 33.66
C GLU A 121 6.89 20.51 34.38
N MET A 122 6.76 20.70 35.70
CA MET A 122 7.86 21.15 36.56
C MET A 122 8.82 19.99 36.82
N THR A 123 10.09 20.18 36.47
CA THR A 123 11.13 19.14 36.61
C THR A 123 11.69 19.07 38.04
N VAL A 124 12.52 18.06 38.32
CA VAL A 124 13.19 17.87 39.61
C VAL A 124 14.01 19.08 40.08
N SER A 125 14.51 19.91 39.15
CA SER A 125 15.27 21.12 39.46
C SER A 125 14.39 22.34 39.75
N GLY A 126 13.06 22.19 39.71
CA GLY A 126 12.12 23.28 39.98
C GLY A 126 11.98 24.28 38.84
N ILE A 127 12.37 23.92 37.62
CA ILE A 127 12.18 24.72 36.40
C ILE A 127 11.49 23.89 35.31
N THR A 128 10.87 24.53 34.32
CA THR A 128 10.31 23.83 33.15
C THR A 128 11.38 23.57 32.08
N ALA A 129 11.10 22.66 31.14
CA ALA A 129 11.98 22.42 29.99
C ALA A 129 12.20 23.68 29.14
N LYS A 130 11.20 24.57 29.06
CA LYS A 130 11.28 25.85 28.34
C LYS A 130 12.19 26.85 29.07
N ASP A 131 12.07 26.94 30.39
CA ASP A 131 12.95 27.81 31.19
C ASP A 131 14.41 27.33 31.11
N TYR A 132 14.61 26.02 31.17
CA TYR A 132 15.92 25.41 30.95
C TYR A 132 16.49 25.76 29.57
N GLN A 133 15.67 25.71 28.51
CA GLN A 133 16.11 26.06 27.17
C GLN A 133 16.60 27.51 27.09
N VAL A 134 15.87 28.46 27.69
CA VAL A 134 16.27 29.88 27.74
C VAL A 134 17.62 30.04 28.44
N GLU A 135 17.83 29.36 29.56
CA GLU A 135 19.07 29.45 30.30
C GLU A 135 20.25 28.78 29.58
N TYR A 136 20.00 27.63 28.92
CA TYR A 136 21.00 26.96 28.09
C TYR A 136 21.42 27.85 26.91
N ASP A 137 20.47 28.43 26.19
CA ASP A 137 20.73 29.29 25.05
C ASP A 137 21.51 30.56 25.44
N ARG A 138 21.31 31.07 26.66
CA ARG A 138 22.08 32.18 27.22
C ARG A 138 23.54 31.81 27.53
N ARG A 139 23.82 30.56 27.91
CA ARG A 139 25.15 30.11 28.37
C ARG A 139 25.97 29.39 27.31
N ARG A 140 25.34 28.77 26.31
CA ARG A 140 26.01 27.89 25.33
C ARG A 140 26.96 28.62 24.37
N GLY A 141 26.87 29.94 24.28
CA GLY A 141 27.59 30.71 23.26
C GLY A 141 27.09 30.34 21.86
N THR A 142 28.01 29.95 20.96
CA THR A 142 27.71 29.62 19.56
C THR A 142 27.45 28.15 19.30
N GLU A 143 27.79 27.26 20.24
CA GLU A 143 27.71 25.82 20.03
C GLU A 143 26.35 25.28 20.49
N TYR A 144 25.70 24.49 19.64
CA TYR A 144 24.47 23.78 19.97
C TYR A 144 24.69 22.27 19.92
N SER A 145 24.30 21.57 20.99
CA SER A 145 24.29 20.11 21.01
C SER A 145 22.89 19.60 21.32
N ARG A 146 22.30 18.83 20.40
CA ARG A 146 20.99 18.18 20.61
C ARG A 146 20.89 17.29 21.87
N PHE A 147 22.03 16.92 22.46
CA PHE A 147 22.10 16.05 23.64
C PHE A 147 22.20 16.81 24.97
N HIS A 148 22.15 18.15 24.96
CA HIS A 148 22.33 18.97 26.16
C HIS A 148 21.34 18.60 27.30
N GLY A 149 20.07 18.37 26.96
CA GLY A 149 19.03 17.98 27.93
C GLY A 149 19.29 16.59 28.53
N TYR A 150 19.71 15.63 27.71
CA TYR A 150 20.06 14.28 28.16
C TYR A 150 21.24 14.29 29.13
N THR A 151 22.27 15.12 28.87
CA THR A 151 23.38 15.29 29.81
C THR A 151 22.92 15.92 31.12
N TYR A 152 22.05 16.93 31.06
CA TYR A 152 21.50 17.58 32.25
C TYR A 152 20.73 16.60 33.14
N ASP A 153 19.85 15.81 32.55
CA ASP A 153 19.09 14.77 33.26
C ASP A 153 20.02 13.64 33.77
N GLY A 154 21.09 13.33 33.04
CA GLY A 154 22.10 12.36 33.48
C GLY A 154 22.81 12.77 34.78
N ILE A 155 23.15 14.06 34.93
CA ILE A 155 23.72 14.58 36.19
C ILE A 155 22.72 14.47 37.35
N TRP A 156 21.44 14.79 37.10
CA TRP A 156 20.39 14.65 38.10
C TRP A 156 20.17 13.20 38.51
N ALA A 157 20.15 12.26 37.55
CA ALA A 157 20.04 10.84 37.83
C ALA A 157 21.17 10.35 38.73
N MET A 158 22.41 10.76 38.45
CA MET A 158 23.57 10.44 39.30
C MET A 158 23.44 11.03 40.70
N ALA A 159 23.04 12.31 40.82
CA ALA A 159 22.88 12.97 42.11
C ALA A 159 21.81 12.29 42.98
N LEU A 160 20.67 11.94 42.40
CA LEU A 160 19.57 11.25 43.09
C LEU A 160 19.96 9.82 43.49
N ALA A 161 20.72 9.11 42.65
CA ALA A 161 21.26 7.80 43.00
C ALA A 161 22.23 7.89 44.19
N ILE A 162 23.18 8.83 44.16
CA ILE A 162 24.13 9.06 45.26
C ILE A 162 23.39 9.43 46.55
N GLN A 163 22.35 10.27 46.47
CA GLN A 163 21.52 10.63 47.62
C GLN A 163 20.82 9.39 48.20
N THR A 164 20.29 8.52 47.35
CA THR A 164 19.64 7.26 47.77
C THR A 164 20.64 6.34 48.45
N VAL A 165 21.85 6.19 47.89
CA VAL A 165 22.93 5.41 48.50
C VAL A 165 23.33 6.00 49.85
N ALA A 166 23.49 7.33 49.96
CA ALA A 166 23.83 8.00 51.20
C ALA A 166 22.81 7.72 52.31
N GLN A 167 21.52 7.77 51.98
CA GLN A 167 20.45 7.44 52.92
C GLN A 167 20.50 5.96 53.34
N ARG A 168 20.65 5.03 52.38
CA ARG A 168 20.73 3.59 52.66
C ARG A 168 21.94 3.22 53.52
N VAL A 169 23.11 3.79 53.23
CA VAL A 169 24.34 3.54 53.98
C VAL A 169 24.20 4.07 55.40
N LYS A 170 23.68 5.28 55.59
CA LYS A 170 23.45 5.86 56.93
C LYS A 170 22.47 5.03 57.77
N LEU A 171 21.44 4.46 57.14
CA LEU A 171 20.46 3.59 57.79
C LEU A 171 21.05 2.22 58.16
N LYS A 172 21.86 1.62 57.28
CA LYS A 172 22.44 0.28 57.47
C LYS A 172 23.67 0.29 58.39
N TYR A 173 24.49 1.34 58.29
CA TYR A 173 25.75 1.49 58.99
C TYR A 173 25.79 2.88 59.63
N LYS A 174 25.43 2.97 60.92
CA LYS A 174 25.32 4.24 61.66
C LYS A 174 26.57 5.14 61.56
N GLU A 175 27.75 4.54 61.36
CA GLU A 175 29.04 5.24 61.30
C GLU A 175 29.63 5.36 59.89
N LYS A 176 29.10 4.65 58.88
CA LYS A 176 29.63 4.76 57.51
C LYS A 176 28.94 5.85 56.73
N THR A 177 29.68 6.45 55.82
CA THR A 177 29.19 7.46 54.88
C THR A 177 29.55 7.06 53.45
N VAL A 178 29.06 7.82 52.46
CA VAL A 178 29.43 7.63 51.05
C VAL A 178 30.93 7.86 50.80
N GLN A 179 31.61 8.58 51.69
CA GLN A 179 33.06 8.81 51.58
C GLN A 179 33.88 7.54 51.83
N ASP A 180 33.31 6.54 52.52
CA ASP A 180 33.96 5.25 52.79
C ASP A 180 33.87 4.28 51.59
N PHE A 181 33.58 4.80 50.40
CA PHE A 181 33.50 4.05 49.15
C PHE A 181 34.82 3.33 48.85
N ARG A 182 34.70 2.08 48.38
CA ARG A 182 35.83 1.25 47.97
C ARG A 182 35.62 0.70 46.57
N TYR A 183 36.63 0.81 45.73
CA TYR A 183 36.64 0.14 44.43
C TYR A 183 36.68 -1.38 44.61
N ARG A 184 36.04 -2.12 43.68
CA ARG A 184 35.97 -3.59 43.66
C ARG A 184 35.28 -4.22 44.88
N ASP A 185 34.44 -3.46 45.56
CA ASP A 185 33.58 -3.96 46.61
C ASP A 185 32.18 -4.26 46.06
N LYS A 186 31.78 -5.53 46.14
CA LYS A 186 30.48 -6.00 45.62
C LYS A 186 29.29 -5.37 46.35
N GLU A 187 29.44 -5.00 47.61
CA GLU A 187 28.35 -4.37 48.35
C GLU A 187 28.08 -2.96 47.82
N TRP A 188 29.14 -2.17 47.59
CA TRP A 188 29.01 -0.84 46.99
C TRP A 188 28.46 -0.91 45.57
N GLU A 189 28.93 -1.87 44.77
CA GLU A 189 28.40 -2.13 43.43
C GLU A 189 26.89 -2.37 43.45
N GLN A 190 26.41 -3.30 44.29
CA GLN A 190 24.98 -3.60 44.41
C GLN A 190 24.18 -2.40 44.90
N LEU A 191 24.68 -1.66 45.89
CA LEU A 191 24.00 -0.46 46.39
C LEU A 191 23.79 0.59 45.30
N PHE A 192 24.79 0.82 44.46
CA PHE A 192 24.69 1.79 43.35
C PHE A 192 23.80 1.28 42.21
N LEU A 193 23.89 0.00 41.84
CA LEU A 193 23.02 -0.59 40.82
C LEU A 193 21.55 -0.58 41.25
N ASP A 194 21.25 -0.91 42.51
CA ASP A 194 19.90 -0.87 43.07
C ASP A 194 19.38 0.56 43.25
N ALA A 195 20.27 1.52 43.48
CA ALA A 195 19.89 2.92 43.54
C ALA A 195 19.54 3.44 42.14
N LEU A 196 20.41 3.21 41.15
CA LEU A 196 20.23 3.66 39.76
C LEU A 196 19.00 3.03 39.09
N SER A 197 18.77 1.73 39.27
CA SER A 197 17.59 1.04 38.73
C SER A 197 16.26 1.60 39.25
N ASN A 198 16.25 2.14 40.47
CA ASN A 198 15.06 2.72 41.10
C ASN A 198 14.95 4.24 40.94
N VAL A 199 15.91 4.91 40.28
CA VAL A 199 15.81 6.35 40.01
C VAL A 199 14.62 6.61 39.09
N THR A 200 13.70 7.44 39.57
CA THR A 200 12.55 7.94 38.82
C THR A 200 12.33 9.41 39.13
N PHE A 201 12.26 10.25 38.09
CA PHE A 201 11.98 11.68 38.24
C PHE A 201 11.55 12.31 36.91
N GLU A 202 10.93 13.49 36.98
CA GLU A 202 10.62 14.30 35.80
C GLU A 202 11.83 15.20 35.46
N GLY A 203 12.44 14.97 34.30
CA GLY A 203 13.58 15.72 33.79
C GLY A 203 13.20 16.70 32.68
N VAL A 204 14.17 17.45 32.15
CA VAL A 204 13.92 18.40 31.06
C VAL A 204 13.63 17.70 29.73
N THR A 205 13.99 16.43 29.61
CA THR A 205 13.68 15.56 28.46
C THR A 205 12.42 14.70 28.68
N GLY A 206 11.67 14.94 29.76
CA GLY A 206 10.49 14.18 30.15
C GLY A 206 10.80 13.21 31.29
N PRO A 207 9.95 12.20 31.52
CA PRO A 207 10.17 11.26 32.60
C PRO A 207 11.44 10.44 32.38
N VAL A 208 12.21 10.28 33.46
CA VAL A 208 13.47 9.54 33.48
C VAL A 208 13.29 8.30 34.32
N ARG A 209 13.36 7.14 33.66
CA ARG A 209 13.32 5.82 34.29
C ARG A 209 14.11 4.82 33.46
N PHE A 210 14.75 3.88 34.14
CA PHE A 210 15.52 2.81 33.50
C PHE A 210 14.77 1.48 33.55
N TYR A 211 14.76 0.76 32.43
CA TYR A 211 14.21 -0.57 32.24
C TYR A 211 15.30 -1.42 31.62
N ASP A 212 15.76 -2.48 32.30
CA ASP A 212 16.82 -3.37 31.80
C ASP A 212 18.07 -2.63 31.29
N ASN A 213 18.48 -1.58 32.03
CA ASN A 213 19.59 -0.66 31.70
C ASN A 213 19.35 0.28 30.51
N GLU A 214 18.15 0.32 29.93
CA GLU A 214 17.76 1.27 28.88
C GLU A 214 16.77 2.31 29.40
N ARG A 215 16.75 3.49 28.79
CA ARG A 215 15.71 4.51 29.04
C ARG A 215 14.74 4.54 27.87
N LYS A 216 13.44 4.46 28.17
CA LYS A 216 12.38 4.74 27.19
C LYS A 216 12.29 6.25 26.98
N ALA A 217 12.73 6.74 25.83
CA ALA A 217 12.67 8.14 25.47
C ALA A 217 11.44 8.45 24.61
N SER A 218 11.06 9.74 24.57
CA SER A 218 10.05 10.22 23.64
C SER A 218 10.63 10.39 22.24
N ILE A 219 9.87 9.96 21.23
CA ILE A 219 10.23 10.02 19.82
C ILE A 219 9.51 11.20 19.18
N LEU A 220 10.26 12.03 18.47
CA LEU A 220 9.77 13.15 17.69
C LEU A 220 9.48 12.68 16.25
N LEU A 221 8.27 12.96 15.78
CA LEU A 221 7.88 12.75 14.38
C LEU A 221 7.99 14.06 13.63
N LYS A 222 8.73 14.03 12.51
CA LYS A 222 8.86 15.13 11.58
C LYS A 222 8.35 14.72 10.20
N GLN A 223 7.83 15.67 9.45
CA GLN A 223 7.53 15.47 8.04
C GLN A 223 8.24 16.55 7.21
N PHE A 224 8.78 16.15 6.06
CA PHE A 224 9.27 17.09 5.07
C PHE A 224 8.10 17.61 4.21
N GLN A 225 7.82 18.91 4.24
CA GLN A 225 6.67 19.55 3.59
C GLN A 225 7.08 20.54 2.49
N GLY A 226 7.76 20.04 1.45
CA GLY A 226 8.27 20.84 0.33
C GLY A 226 9.50 21.71 0.65
N ASP A 227 10.08 22.33 -0.38
CA ASP A 227 11.35 23.07 -0.25
C ASP A 227 11.23 24.39 0.53
N GLU A 228 10.06 25.02 0.52
CA GLU A 228 9.85 26.31 1.20
C GLU A 228 9.79 26.16 2.73
N VAL A 229 9.18 25.08 3.21
CA VAL A 229 8.99 24.83 4.65
C VAL A 229 10.11 23.94 5.20
N GLY A 230 10.45 22.86 4.49
CA GLY A 230 11.41 21.86 4.95
C GLY A 230 10.80 20.89 5.97
N GLU A 231 11.60 20.50 6.97
CA GLU A 231 11.15 19.62 8.05
C GLU A 231 10.32 20.37 9.10
N VAL A 232 9.12 19.86 9.37
CA VAL A 232 8.25 20.33 10.45
C VAL A 232 7.94 19.21 11.44
N LYS A 233 7.73 19.57 12.71
CA LYS A 233 7.24 18.63 13.72
C LYS A 233 5.77 18.33 13.43
N VAL A 234 5.41 17.05 13.34
CA VAL A 234 4.03 16.60 13.10
C VAL A 234 3.44 15.77 14.24
N GLY A 235 4.25 15.35 15.20
CA GLY A 235 3.78 14.63 16.37
C GLY A 235 4.89 14.17 17.30
N GLU A 236 4.51 13.61 18.43
CA GLU A 236 5.39 13.04 19.44
C GLU A 236 4.83 11.72 19.94
N TYR A 237 5.71 10.75 20.18
CA TYR A 237 5.36 9.46 20.74
C TYR A 237 6.09 9.25 22.07
N CYS A 238 5.35 9.07 23.15
CA CYS A 238 5.89 8.80 24.47
C CYS A 238 5.95 7.29 24.72
N ALA A 239 7.16 6.71 24.69
CA ALA A 239 7.35 5.25 24.82
C ALA A 239 7.04 4.70 26.22
N GLU A 240 7.08 5.54 27.27
CA GLU A 240 6.70 5.11 28.63
C GLU A 240 5.18 5.00 28.78
N ARG A 241 4.44 5.98 28.23
CA ARG A 241 2.97 6.05 28.33
C ARG A 241 2.25 5.31 27.20
N ASP A 242 3.00 4.81 26.21
CA ASP A 242 2.47 4.20 24.97
C ASP A 242 1.42 5.10 24.30
N HIS A 243 1.78 6.38 24.14
CA HIS A 243 0.86 7.41 23.66
C HIS A 243 1.47 8.20 22.50
N LEU A 244 0.77 8.19 21.37
CA LEU A 244 1.07 9.00 20.19
C LEU A 244 0.22 10.27 20.19
N ASP A 245 0.86 11.41 20.39
CA ASP A 245 0.26 12.73 20.31
C ASP A 245 0.57 13.37 18.94
N LEU A 246 -0.46 13.47 18.09
CA LEU A 246 -0.41 14.18 16.81
C LEU A 246 -1.02 15.59 16.89
N ALA A 247 -1.61 15.97 18.04
CA ALA A 247 -2.27 17.25 18.21
C ALA A 247 -1.28 18.38 18.51
N SER A 248 -0.13 18.06 19.12
CA SER A 248 0.92 19.03 19.43
C SER A 248 1.84 19.40 18.25
N GLY A 249 1.62 18.81 17.06
CA GLY A 249 2.41 19.06 15.86
C GLY A 249 1.60 19.73 14.74
N ASP A 250 2.31 20.09 13.67
CA ASP A 250 1.69 20.53 12.43
C ASP A 250 0.97 19.36 11.74
N THR A 251 -0.07 19.67 10.97
CA THR A 251 -0.84 18.65 10.26
C THR A 251 0.00 17.98 9.17
N PHE A 252 -0.14 16.65 9.04
CA PHE A 252 0.45 15.93 7.91
C PHE A 252 -0.06 16.48 6.57
N LYS A 253 0.88 16.76 5.67
CA LYS A 253 0.61 17.17 4.30
C LYS A 253 0.88 16.00 3.37
N TRP A 254 -0.12 15.61 2.60
CA TRP A 254 -0.02 14.52 1.61
C TRP A 254 -0.26 15.07 0.21
N ILE A 255 0.32 14.40 -0.80
CA ILE A 255 0.04 14.71 -2.20
C ILE A 255 -1.31 14.07 -2.56
N GLY A 256 -2.39 14.81 -2.31
CA GLY A 256 -3.77 14.35 -2.45
C GLY A 256 -4.54 14.51 -1.14
N LYS A 257 -5.68 13.81 -1.02
CA LYS A 257 -6.52 13.88 0.18
C LYS A 257 -6.08 12.93 1.30
N ASN A 258 -5.46 11.81 0.94
CA ASN A 258 -5.18 10.70 1.85
C ASN A 258 -3.73 10.22 1.68
N PRO A 259 -3.13 9.58 2.72
CA PRO A 259 -1.83 8.93 2.60
C PRO A 259 -1.86 7.80 1.54
N PRO A 260 -0.69 7.45 0.97
CA PRO A 260 -0.59 6.35 0.01
C PRO A 260 -0.99 5.01 0.65
N LYS A 261 -1.58 4.14 -0.17
CA LYS A 261 -1.85 2.75 0.21
C LYS A 261 -0.63 1.87 -0.07
N ASP A 262 -0.53 0.77 0.66
CA ASP A 262 0.50 -0.27 0.54
C ASP A 262 0.53 -0.94 -0.85
N ARG A 263 -0.64 -1.16 -1.48
CA ARG A 263 -0.76 -1.84 -2.77
C ARG A 263 -1.81 -1.22 -3.70
N THR A 264 -1.75 -1.61 -4.97
CA THR A 264 -2.82 -1.34 -5.93
C THR A 264 -4.06 -2.20 -5.65
N LEU A 265 -5.23 -1.59 -5.69
CA LEU A 265 -6.50 -2.31 -5.66
C LEU A 265 -6.83 -2.79 -7.07
N ARG A 266 -6.85 -4.11 -7.27
CA ARG A 266 -7.31 -4.71 -8.52
C ARG A 266 -8.82 -4.81 -8.49
N LEU A 267 -9.49 -3.92 -9.21
CA LEU A 267 -10.93 -3.97 -9.44
C LEU A 267 -11.15 -4.80 -10.70
N ILE A 268 -11.81 -5.95 -10.55
CA ILE A 268 -12.19 -6.80 -11.69
C ILE A 268 -13.50 -6.23 -12.23
N GLU A 269 -13.40 -5.50 -13.33
CA GLU A 269 -14.57 -5.04 -14.09
C GLU A 269 -14.82 -6.01 -15.25
N HIS A 270 -16.02 -6.57 -15.29
CA HIS A 270 -16.44 -7.41 -16.40
C HIS A 270 -16.77 -6.52 -17.61
N THR A 271 -16.14 -6.79 -18.76
CA THR A 271 -16.47 -6.11 -20.01
C THR A 271 -17.87 -6.51 -20.46
N GLN A 272 -18.76 -5.53 -20.61
CA GLN A 272 -20.16 -5.76 -20.96
C GLN A 272 -20.46 -5.44 -22.42
N VAL A 273 -21.47 -6.10 -22.97
CA VAL A 273 -22.01 -5.76 -24.30
C VAL A 273 -22.74 -4.42 -24.23
N ASN A 274 -22.47 -3.52 -25.19
CA ASN A 274 -23.18 -2.25 -25.26
C ASN A 274 -24.67 -2.48 -25.55
N ILE A 275 -25.53 -2.03 -24.61
CA ILE A 275 -26.97 -2.24 -24.66
C ILE A 275 -27.63 -1.63 -25.90
N THR A 276 -27.05 -0.57 -26.47
CA THR A 276 -27.57 0.08 -27.69
C THR A 276 -27.42 -0.83 -28.90
N ILE A 277 -26.23 -1.39 -29.12
CA ILE A 277 -25.95 -2.32 -30.21
C ILE A 277 -26.82 -3.58 -30.04
N TYR A 278 -26.91 -4.09 -28.81
CA TYR A 278 -27.77 -5.23 -28.51
C TYR A 278 -29.24 -4.95 -28.87
N SER A 279 -29.77 -3.80 -28.45
CA SER A 279 -31.16 -3.41 -28.73
C SER A 279 -31.45 -3.30 -30.23
N VAL A 280 -30.52 -2.75 -31.02
CA VAL A 280 -30.67 -2.65 -32.49
C VAL A 280 -30.68 -4.04 -33.12
N LEU A 281 -29.74 -4.92 -32.75
CA LEU A 281 -29.65 -6.27 -33.32
C LEU A 281 -30.85 -7.15 -32.94
N VAL A 282 -31.34 -7.03 -31.70
CA VAL A 282 -32.54 -7.73 -31.25
C VAL A 282 -33.77 -7.22 -32.01
N SER A 283 -33.92 -5.91 -32.18
CA SER A 283 -35.04 -5.32 -32.92
C SER A 283 -35.08 -5.83 -34.38
N CYS A 284 -33.93 -5.84 -35.05
CA CYS A 284 -33.80 -6.41 -36.41
C CYS A 284 -34.14 -7.91 -36.44
N SER A 285 -33.72 -8.67 -35.44
CA SER A 285 -34.00 -10.11 -35.34
C SER A 285 -35.48 -10.39 -35.11
N VAL A 286 -36.15 -9.60 -34.26
CA VAL A 286 -37.60 -9.70 -34.01
C VAL A 286 -38.40 -9.36 -35.27
N LEU A 287 -38.03 -8.30 -35.99
CA LEU A 287 -38.63 -7.98 -37.29
C LEU A 287 -38.46 -9.12 -38.30
N GLY A 288 -37.27 -9.74 -38.35
CA GLY A 288 -37.00 -10.91 -39.17
C GLY A 288 -37.89 -12.11 -38.84
N ILE A 289 -38.13 -12.38 -37.55
CA ILE A 289 -39.03 -13.45 -37.10
C ILE A 289 -40.48 -13.14 -37.52
N LEU A 290 -40.96 -11.91 -37.33
CA LEU A 290 -42.31 -11.52 -37.73
C LEU A 290 -42.52 -11.70 -39.25
N LEU A 291 -41.57 -11.25 -40.07
CA LEU A 291 -41.62 -11.45 -41.52
C LEU A 291 -41.60 -12.95 -41.89
N ALA A 292 -40.74 -13.74 -41.25
CA ALA A 292 -40.66 -15.18 -41.47
C ALA A 292 -41.99 -15.88 -41.12
N THR A 293 -42.67 -15.46 -40.03
CA THR A 293 -43.98 -16.03 -39.66
C THR A 293 -45.06 -15.70 -40.70
N GLY A 294 -45.05 -14.48 -41.24
CA GLY A 294 -45.94 -14.08 -42.35
C GLY A 294 -45.70 -14.92 -43.60
N PHE A 295 -44.44 -15.11 -44.00
CA PHE A 295 -44.09 -15.97 -45.14
C PHE A 295 -44.47 -17.43 -44.92
N LEU A 296 -44.29 -17.96 -43.70
CA LEU A 296 -44.71 -19.31 -43.35
C LEU A 296 -46.23 -19.47 -43.48
N ALA A 297 -47.00 -18.53 -42.93
CA ALA A 297 -48.46 -18.53 -43.00
C ALA A 297 -48.96 -18.47 -44.45
N MET A 298 -48.38 -17.59 -45.27
CA MET A 298 -48.71 -17.51 -46.70
C MET A 298 -48.37 -18.80 -47.45
N ASN A 299 -47.22 -19.43 -47.16
CA ASN A 299 -46.81 -20.68 -47.80
C ASN A 299 -47.78 -21.82 -47.49
N ILE A 300 -48.26 -21.89 -46.24
CA ILE A 300 -49.22 -22.90 -45.79
C ILE A 300 -50.61 -22.64 -46.39
N HIS A 301 -51.08 -21.39 -46.34
CA HIS A 301 -52.42 -21.02 -46.82
C HIS A 301 -52.57 -21.25 -48.34
N TYR A 302 -51.61 -20.78 -49.12
CA TYR A 302 -51.64 -20.90 -50.58
C TYR A 302 -50.96 -22.17 -51.12
N ARG A 303 -50.77 -23.20 -50.28
CA ARG A 303 -50.05 -24.44 -50.65
C ARG A 303 -50.60 -25.16 -51.90
N ASN A 304 -51.90 -25.00 -52.16
CA ASN A 304 -52.60 -25.65 -53.27
C ASN A 304 -52.48 -24.88 -54.59
N GLN A 305 -51.97 -23.64 -54.58
CA GLN A 305 -51.75 -22.85 -55.80
C GLN A 305 -50.60 -23.44 -56.63
N ARG A 306 -50.77 -23.46 -57.96
CA ARG A 306 -49.87 -24.16 -58.91
C ARG A 306 -48.40 -23.75 -58.76
N TYR A 307 -48.13 -22.46 -58.62
CA TYR A 307 -46.76 -21.93 -58.48
C TYR A 307 -46.08 -22.37 -57.17
N ILE A 308 -46.78 -22.27 -56.04
CA ILE A 308 -46.24 -22.66 -54.73
C ILE A 308 -46.03 -24.17 -54.66
N LYS A 309 -46.95 -24.95 -55.24
CA LYS A 309 -46.83 -26.41 -55.33
C LYS A 309 -45.60 -26.86 -56.13
N MET A 310 -45.27 -26.19 -57.24
CA MET A 310 -44.06 -26.47 -58.02
C MET A 310 -42.77 -26.15 -57.24
N SER A 311 -42.81 -25.16 -56.34
CA SER A 311 -41.64 -24.74 -55.56
C SER A 311 -41.27 -25.65 -54.38
N SER A 312 -41.93 -26.81 -54.21
CA SER A 312 -41.75 -27.74 -53.08
C SER A 312 -42.05 -27.10 -51.72
N PRO A 313 -43.33 -26.92 -51.35
CA PRO A 313 -43.77 -26.14 -50.18
C PRO A 313 -43.24 -26.68 -48.85
N HIS A 314 -43.15 -28.00 -48.65
CA HIS A 314 -42.61 -28.59 -47.43
C HIS A 314 -41.12 -28.25 -47.19
N LEU A 315 -40.31 -28.21 -48.26
CA LEU A 315 -38.90 -27.81 -48.16
C LEU A 315 -38.77 -26.31 -47.90
N ASN A 316 -39.66 -25.48 -48.47
CA ASN A 316 -39.71 -24.04 -48.13
C ASN A 316 -40.05 -23.80 -46.66
N ASN A 317 -41.02 -24.53 -46.11
CA ASN A 317 -41.38 -24.42 -44.69
C ASN A 317 -40.20 -24.76 -43.78
N LEU A 318 -39.42 -25.80 -44.10
CA LEU A 318 -38.20 -26.15 -43.37
C LEU A 318 -37.13 -25.05 -43.43
N ILE A 319 -36.94 -24.41 -44.60
CA ILE A 319 -36.02 -23.26 -44.72
C ILE A 319 -36.46 -22.12 -43.81
N ILE A 320 -37.75 -21.77 -43.83
CA ILE A 320 -38.29 -20.66 -43.03
C ILE A 320 -38.15 -20.94 -41.52
N ILE A 321 -38.44 -22.18 -41.07
CA ILE A 321 -38.23 -22.60 -39.68
C ILE A 321 -36.74 -22.51 -39.30
N GLY A 322 -35.84 -22.93 -40.19
CA GLY A 322 -34.38 -22.79 -39.98
C GLY A 322 -33.97 -21.33 -39.79
N CYS A 323 -34.48 -20.42 -40.63
CA CYS A 323 -34.25 -18.98 -40.49
C CYS A 323 -34.77 -18.43 -39.15
N MET A 324 -35.97 -18.83 -38.70
CA MET A 324 -36.51 -18.41 -37.39
C MET A 324 -35.60 -18.82 -36.22
N LEU A 325 -35.07 -20.05 -36.24
CA LEU A 325 -34.13 -20.53 -35.22
C LEU A 325 -32.81 -19.75 -35.22
N THR A 326 -32.31 -19.35 -36.40
CA THR A 326 -31.11 -18.50 -36.49
C THR A 326 -31.35 -17.08 -35.98
N TYR A 327 -32.53 -16.48 -36.18
CA TYR A 327 -32.85 -15.19 -35.58
C TYR A 327 -32.98 -15.29 -34.06
N LEU A 328 -33.51 -16.39 -33.54
CA LEU A 328 -33.58 -16.62 -32.11
C LEU A 328 -32.19 -16.74 -31.48
N SER A 329 -31.22 -17.36 -32.16
CA SER A 329 -29.85 -17.49 -31.64
C SER A 329 -29.14 -16.14 -31.45
N VAL A 330 -29.43 -15.13 -32.28
CA VAL A 330 -28.91 -13.76 -32.15
C VAL A 330 -29.37 -13.11 -30.84
N ILE A 331 -30.61 -13.36 -30.42
CA ILE A 331 -31.16 -12.83 -29.17
C ILE A 331 -30.40 -13.42 -27.97
N PHE A 332 -30.15 -14.73 -27.98
CA PHE A 332 -29.39 -15.42 -26.94
C PHE A 332 -27.89 -15.08 -26.96
N LEU A 333 -27.33 -14.70 -28.11
CA LEU A 333 -25.92 -14.34 -28.23
C LEU A 333 -25.55 -13.07 -27.44
N GLY A 334 -26.45 -12.10 -27.34
CA GLY A 334 -26.19 -10.84 -26.62
C GLY A 334 -26.65 -10.82 -25.17
N LEU A 335 -27.15 -11.94 -24.63
CA LEU A 335 -27.46 -12.05 -23.20
C LEU A 335 -26.16 -12.19 -22.40
N ASP A 336 -25.77 -11.10 -21.74
CA ASP A 336 -24.62 -11.05 -20.85
C ASP A 336 -25.04 -11.28 -19.38
N SER A 337 -24.06 -11.53 -18.52
CA SER A 337 -24.13 -11.66 -17.06
C SER A 337 -24.77 -10.47 -16.31
N SER A 338 -24.90 -9.32 -16.97
CA SER A 338 -25.62 -8.15 -16.42
C SER A 338 -27.13 -8.23 -16.61
N LEU A 339 -27.59 -8.92 -17.66
CA LEU A 339 -29.00 -9.08 -18.02
C LEU A 339 -29.57 -10.41 -17.52
N SER A 340 -28.72 -11.38 -17.22
CA SER A 340 -29.10 -12.70 -16.71
C SER A 340 -28.23 -13.14 -15.53
N SER A 341 -28.80 -13.93 -14.62
CA SER A 341 -28.06 -14.46 -13.46
C SER A 341 -26.88 -15.34 -13.88
N ILE A 342 -25.79 -15.30 -13.11
CA ILE A 342 -24.58 -16.12 -13.32
C ILE A 342 -24.92 -17.62 -13.45
N GLY A 343 -25.93 -18.11 -12.72
CA GLY A 343 -26.36 -19.50 -12.77
C GLY A 343 -27.05 -19.92 -14.07
N ALA A 344 -27.64 -18.98 -14.82
CA ALA A 344 -28.31 -19.26 -16.09
C ALA A 344 -27.34 -19.25 -17.30
N PHE A 345 -26.13 -18.72 -17.14
CA PHE A 345 -25.16 -18.54 -18.22
C PHE A 345 -24.73 -19.85 -18.93
N PRO A 346 -24.49 -20.98 -18.23
CA PRO A 346 -24.17 -22.25 -18.88
C PRO A 346 -25.31 -22.77 -19.78
N VAL A 347 -26.56 -22.55 -19.35
CA VAL A 347 -27.75 -22.94 -20.12
C VAL A 347 -27.88 -22.04 -21.35
N ILE A 348 -27.77 -20.72 -21.19
CA ILE A 348 -27.83 -19.75 -22.29
C ILE A 348 -26.76 -20.05 -23.35
N CYS A 349 -25.52 -20.33 -22.93
CA CYS A 349 -24.41 -20.66 -23.83
C CYS A 349 -24.70 -21.95 -24.64
N THR A 350 -25.25 -22.96 -23.98
CA THR A 350 -25.63 -24.22 -24.60
C THR A 350 -26.78 -24.00 -25.59
N THR A 351 -27.87 -23.34 -25.17
CA THR A 351 -29.02 -23.00 -26.00
C THR A 351 -28.61 -22.21 -27.25
N ARG A 352 -27.68 -21.26 -27.12
CA ARG A 352 -27.12 -20.48 -28.23
C ARG A 352 -26.53 -21.40 -29.30
N ALA A 353 -25.67 -22.33 -28.91
CA ALA A 353 -25.00 -23.24 -29.83
C ALA A 353 -26.02 -24.15 -30.53
N TRP A 354 -26.95 -24.74 -29.77
CA TRP A 354 -27.98 -25.62 -30.32
C TRP A 354 -28.90 -24.93 -31.32
N LEU A 355 -29.39 -23.72 -31.01
CA LEU A 355 -30.25 -22.95 -31.90
C LEU A 355 -29.55 -22.59 -33.22
N LEU A 356 -28.29 -22.15 -33.16
CA LEU A 356 -27.52 -21.79 -34.34
C LEU A 356 -27.24 -23.01 -35.23
N MET A 357 -26.80 -24.12 -34.65
CA MET A 357 -26.50 -25.35 -35.39
C MET A 357 -27.77 -25.93 -36.03
N ALA A 358 -28.85 -26.07 -35.27
CA ALA A 358 -30.11 -26.61 -35.77
C ALA A 358 -30.71 -25.71 -36.87
N GLY A 359 -30.71 -24.38 -36.66
CA GLY A 359 -31.24 -23.43 -37.63
C GLY A 359 -30.46 -23.44 -38.95
N PHE A 360 -29.13 -23.42 -38.88
CA PHE A 360 -28.27 -23.49 -40.06
C PHE A 360 -28.45 -24.80 -40.83
N SER A 361 -28.42 -25.94 -40.15
CA SER A 361 -28.57 -27.26 -40.77
C SER A 361 -29.94 -27.44 -41.45
N LEU A 362 -31.02 -26.99 -40.82
CA LEU A 362 -32.37 -27.06 -41.41
C LEU A 362 -32.49 -26.19 -42.67
N ALA A 363 -31.98 -24.95 -42.62
CA ALA A 363 -32.06 -24.02 -43.75
C ALA A 363 -31.21 -24.49 -44.94
N PHE A 364 -29.91 -24.77 -44.72
CA PHE A 364 -29.02 -25.20 -45.78
C PHE A 364 -29.34 -26.60 -46.30
N GLY A 365 -29.70 -27.54 -45.41
CA GLY A 365 -30.07 -28.90 -45.79
C GLY A 365 -31.32 -28.92 -46.68
N ALA A 366 -32.34 -28.11 -46.37
CA ALA A 366 -33.54 -28.00 -47.20
C ALA A 366 -33.26 -27.31 -48.55
N MET A 367 -32.37 -26.31 -48.59
CA MET A 367 -31.93 -25.67 -49.83
C MET A 367 -31.16 -26.67 -50.73
N PHE A 368 -30.23 -27.43 -50.14
CA PHE A 368 -29.49 -28.48 -50.85
C PHE A 368 -30.42 -29.59 -51.35
N SER A 369 -31.39 -30.03 -50.54
CA SER A 369 -32.38 -31.02 -50.95
C SER A 369 -33.19 -30.57 -52.16
N LYS A 370 -33.49 -29.27 -52.27
CA LYS A 370 -34.16 -28.70 -53.45
C LYS A 370 -33.30 -28.76 -54.69
N THR A 371 -32.05 -28.31 -54.62
CA THR A 371 -31.14 -28.33 -55.77
C THR A 371 -30.84 -29.76 -56.20
N TRP A 372 -30.64 -30.67 -55.24
CA TRP A 372 -30.46 -32.10 -55.50
C TRP A 372 -31.67 -32.73 -56.18
N ARG A 373 -32.90 -32.42 -55.71
CA ARG A 373 -34.13 -32.91 -56.33
C ARG A 373 -34.22 -32.49 -57.80
N VAL A 374 -33.90 -31.23 -58.10
CA VAL A 374 -33.89 -30.73 -59.48
C VAL A 374 -32.84 -31.46 -60.31
N HIS A 375 -31.61 -31.61 -59.79
CA HIS A 375 -30.55 -32.34 -60.46
C HIS A 375 -30.97 -33.77 -60.81
N SER A 376 -31.50 -34.53 -59.82
CA SER A 376 -31.96 -35.92 -60.00
C SER A 376 -33.00 -36.05 -61.10
N ILE A 377 -34.04 -35.20 -61.10
CA ILE A 377 -35.10 -35.22 -62.13
C ILE A 377 -34.48 -35.04 -63.53
N PHE A 378 -33.54 -34.12 -63.70
CA PHE A 378 -32.89 -33.89 -64.99
C PHE A 378 -31.89 -35.00 -65.39
N THR A 379 -31.31 -35.72 -64.43
CA THR A 379 -30.42 -36.86 -64.70
C THR A 379 -31.21 -38.13 -65.04
N ASP A 380 -32.32 -38.40 -64.35
CA ASP A 380 -33.19 -39.56 -64.61
C ASP A 380 -33.85 -39.49 -65.99
N VAL A 381 -34.25 -38.29 -66.45
CA VAL A 381 -34.78 -38.08 -67.81
C VAL A 381 -33.73 -38.35 -68.90
N LYS A 382 -32.43 -38.19 -68.60
CA LYS A 382 -31.34 -38.55 -69.53
C LYS A 382 -31.07 -40.06 -69.55
N LEU A 383 -31.30 -40.77 -68.44
CA LEU A 383 -31.11 -42.23 -68.36
C LEU A 383 -32.21 -43.01 -69.09
N ASN A 384 -33.47 -42.54 -69.05
CA ASN A 384 -34.60 -43.15 -69.77
C ASN A 384 -34.67 -42.82 -71.27
N LYS A 385 -33.66 -42.13 -71.83
CA LYS A 385 -33.55 -41.76 -73.25
C LYS A 385 -32.54 -42.60 -74.04
N LYS A 386 -32.01 -43.67 -73.45
CA LYS A 386 -31.33 -44.78 -74.13
C LYS A 386 -32.23 -45.99 -74.11
#